data_AF-A0A4Q3AEB2-F1
#
_entry.id   AF-A0A4Q3AEB2-F1
#
_cell.length_a   1.000
_cell.length_b   1.000
_cell.length_c   1.000
_cell.angle_alpha   90.00
_cell.angle_beta   90.00
_cell.angle_gamma   90.00
#
_symmetry.space_group_name_H-M   'P 1'
#
loop_
_entity.id
_entity.type
_entity.pdbx_description
1 polymer ?
#
loop_
_entity_poly.entity_id
_entity_poly.type
_entity_poly.pdbx_seq_one_letter_code
_entity_poly.pdbx_strand_id
1 'polypeptide(L)'
;MKTLSYPNYTYCLLFCLHAVAQAAEIPKAYNTTALNVAGSWSTNVVPGPGDVMLWDATYLAPVAEAITVNPLPISALGADLSVQGIKITNVGGGRNVAPRYIGFQNPSSANTITIGSAGIDASTATHSFYSQSKVTLSANQTWSVANANTQANPIGFNNNEDIAFHALAAGAAFNLGGNTLTTTGAGQITIASGYTLSNGTINSGNDFFTIQGGSNRVTTINSNVTLIVSSGTLRIQGNSGAGGVSLTSAAPVTVNGGIFSIRNNTSGLSTTQSGNISLNANSGLSYQVDTAGPSTTSGNISVLGATTVRVAGGGDPANGANLTGNLTGSAPITYLNTATAANGYWRLAGDNSGYSGTITLNGASGNRSLRLASATAGSTAATWNVGANNVLQVNGLGVLLGNLQGSGTVTNSSTTAAATITVGSGDFSGSIINGVSQPIAVTKTGPDLLRLTGSNTYTGTTTVSGGTLVATPDQTGLTAVTVADGATYG
;
A
#
# COMPACT_ATOMS: atom_id res chain seq x y z
N MET A 1 7.17 -44.47 37.35
CA MET A 1 5.87 -45.06 37.71
C MET A 1 5.80 -45.22 39.22
N LYS A 2 4.97 -44.43 39.89
CA LYS A 2 4.63 -44.61 41.30
C LYS A 2 3.11 -44.58 41.37
N THR A 3 2.51 -45.74 41.62
CA THR A 3 1.05 -45.90 41.71
C THR A 3 0.60 -45.59 43.13
N LEU A 4 -0.19 -44.53 43.30
CA LEU A 4 -1.07 -44.40 44.45
C LEU A 4 -2.37 -45.17 44.16
N SER A 5 -2.73 -46.09 45.06
CA SER A 5 -3.95 -46.89 44.95
C SER A 5 -5.09 -46.22 45.71
N TYR A 6 -6.18 -45.90 45.02
CA TYR A 6 -7.50 -45.69 45.61
C TYR A 6 -8.46 -46.70 44.97
N PRO A 7 -9.26 -47.45 45.74
CA PRO A 7 -10.15 -48.45 45.20
C PRO A 7 -11.40 -47.78 44.61
N ASN A 8 -11.78 -48.19 43.40
CA ASN A 8 -13.11 -48.08 42.79
C ASN A 8 -13.37 -47.09 41.65
N TYR A 9 -12.35 -46.48 41.01
CA TYR A 9 -12.53 -45.93 39.67
C TYR A 9 -11.27 -46.06 38.80
N THR A 10 -11.28 -46.99 37.85
CA THR A 10 -10.23 -47.10 36.82
C THR A 10 -10.54 -46.10 35.71
N TYR A 11 -10.10 -44.84 35.85
CA TYR A 11 -10.06 -43.92 34.73
C TYR A 11 -8.85 -44.27 33.85
N CYS A 12 -9.10 -44.99 32.75
CA CYS A 12 -8.09 -45.15 31.70
C CYS A 12 -8.07 -43.85 30.89
N LEU A 13 -7.19 -42.92 31.27
CA LEU A 13 -6.89 -41.76 30.45
C LEU A 13 -6.08 -42.26 29.25
N LEU A 14 -6.76 -42.51 28.13
CA LEU A 14 -6.10 -42.84 26.87
C LEU A 14 -5.42 -41.57 26.34
N PHE A 15 -4.17 -41.34 26.72
CA PHE A 15 -3.30 -40.41 26.00
C PHE A 15 -3.09 -40.99 24.61
N CYS A 16 -3.88 -40.55 23.64
CA CYS A 16 -3.53 -40.73 22.24
C CYS A 16 -2.34 -39.80 21.98
N LEU A 17 -1.13 -40.32 22.24
CA LEU A 17 0.13 -39.69 21.89
C LEU A 17 0.18 -39.68 20.36
N HIS A 18 -0.44 -38.67 19.74
CA HIS A 18 -0.20 -38.36 18.35
C HIS A 18 1.25 -37.88 18.29
N ALA A 19 2.18 -38.80 18.07
CA ALA A 19 3.49 -38.46 17.54
C ALA A 19 3.21 -37.80 16.18
N VAL A 20 3.05 -36.48 16.18
CA VAL A 20 3.14 -35.71 14.95
C VAL A 20 4.57 -35.94 14.51
N ALA A 21 4.77 -36.75 13.47
CA ALA A 21 6.08 -36.91 12.86
C ALA A 21 6.60 -35.50 12.58
N GLN A 22 7.66 -35.11 13.27
CA GLN A 22 8.31 -33.82 13.02
C GLN A 22 8.73 -33.83 11.56
N ALA A 23 8.42 -32.76 10.83
CA ALA A 23 8.81 -32.68 9.44
C ALA A 23 10.31 -32.87 9.29
N ALA A 24 10.70 -33.76 8.38
CA ALA A 24 12.11 -33.94 8.08
C ALA A 24 12.60 -32.70 7.33
N GLU A 25 13.67 -32.07 7.83
CA GLU A 25 14.41 -31.07 7.08
C GLU A 25 15.32 -31.81 6.10
N ILE A 26 15.11 -31.60 4.79
CA ILE A 26 15.87 -32.29 3.74
C ILE A 26 16.82 -31.28 3.09
N PRO A 27 18.14 -31.38 3.35
CA PRO A 27 19.10 -30.41 2.84
C PRO A 27 19.26 -30.49 1.33
N LYS A 28 19.25 -29.32 0.68
CA LYS A 28 19.60 -29.17 -0.73
C LYS A 28 21.07 -29.49 -0.93
N ALA A 29 21.38 -30.46 -1.80
CA ALA A 29 22.76 -30.73 -2.19
C ALA A 29 23.29 -29.62 -3.12
N TYR A 30 24.61 -29.35 -3.07
CA TYR A 30 25.26 -28.36 -3.94
C TYR A 30 25.34 -28.86 -5.39
N ASN A 31 24.25 -28.69 -6.13
CA ASN A 31 24.09 -29.06 -7.54
C ASN A 31 22.97 -28.25 -8.20
N THR A 32 22.84 -28.37 -9.52
CA THR A 32 21.79 -27.74 -10.34
C THR A 32 20.67 -28.72 -10.74
N THR A 33 20.68 -29.92 -10.16
CA THR A 33 19.70 -30.98 -10.44
C THR A 33 18.29 -30.54 -10.03
N ALA A 34 17.29 -30.82 -10.86
CA ALA A 34 15.91 -30.38 -10.63
C ALA A 34 15.35 -30.86 -9.27
N LEU A 35 14.61 -30.00 -8.58
CA LEU A 35 14.15 -30.25 -7.20
C LEU A 35 13.21 -31.46 -7.09
N ASN A 36 12.51 -31.83 -8.15
CA ASN A 36 11.60 -32.95 -8.21
C ASN A 36 12.29 -34.33 -8.33
N VAL A 37 13.63 -34.40 -8.36
CA VAL A 37 14.36 -35.68 -8.43
C VAL A 37 15.27 -35.89 -7.23
N ALA A 38 15.43 -37.15 -6.83
CA ALA A 38 16.14 -37.57 -5.64
C ALA A 38 17.56 -36.99 -5.54
N GLY A 39 18.32 -37.02 -6.65
CA GLY A 39 19.70 -36.52 -6.70
C GLY A 39 19.87 -35.02 -6.46
N SER A 40 18.80 -34.24 -6.35
CA SER A 40 18.89 -32.82 -5.97
C SER A 40 19.20 -32.62 -4.48
N TRP A 41 19.00 -33.66 -3.67
CA TRP A 41 18.98 -33.59 -2.20
C TRP A 41 20.10 -34.43 -1.59
N SER A 42 20.64 -33.99 -0.46
CA SER A 42 21.79 -34.66 0.19
C SER A 42 21.46 -36.06 0.71
N THR A 43 20.19 -36.32 1.01
CA THR A 43 19.67 -37.61 1.46
C THR A 43 19.17 -38.50 0.31
N ASN A 44 19.26 -38.03 -0.94
CA ASN A 44 18.70 -38.70 -2.11
C ASN A 44 17.19 -39.00 -1.99
N VAL A 45 16.45 -38.11 -1.32
CA VAL A 45 14.99 -38.16 -1.14
C VAL A 45 14.39 -36.83 -1.58
N VAL A 46 13.32 -36.87 -2.38
CA VAL A 46 12.57 -35.67 -2.76
C VAL A 46 11.64 -35.28 -1.60
N PRO A 47 11.69 -34.03 -1.10
CA PRO A 47 10.79 -33.55 -0.06
C PRO A 47 9.33 -33.65 -0.49
N GLY A 48 8.52 -34.29 0.35
CA GLY A 48 7.08 -34.37 0.18
C GLY A 48 6.31 -33.38 1.06
N PRO A 49 4.96 -33.44 1.07
CA PRO A 49 4.10 -32.50 1.81
C PRO A 49 4.33 -32.46 3.34
N GLY A 50 4.99 -33.48 3.89
CA GLY A 50 5.37 -33.57 5.30
C GLY A 50 6.78 -33.06 5.61
N ASP A 51 7.56 -32.67 4.60
CA ASP A 51 8.98 -32.35 4.73
C ASP A 51 9.27 -30.87 4.46
N VAL A 52 10.41 -30.39 4.94
CA VAL A 52 10.88 -29.02 4.74
C VAL A 52 12.09 -29.04 3.81
N MET A 53 12.05 -28.24 2.74
CA MET A 53 13.25 -27.99 1.92
C MET A 53 14.23 -27.14 2.72
N LEU A 54 15.47 -27.58 2.90
CA LEU A 54 16.46 -26.85 3.68
C LEU A 54 17.63 -26.36 2.80
N TRP A 55 17.86 -25.05 2.79
CA TRP A 55 19.13 -24.46 2.36
C TRP A 55 19.94 -24.06 3.60
N ASP A 56 21.07 -24.72 3.81
CA ASP A 56 21.95 -24.52 4.97
C ASP A 56 23.42 -24.32 4.55
N ALA A 57 24.32 -24.35 5.53
CA ALA A 57 25.76 -24.16 5.32
C ALA A 57 26.41 -25.20 4.39
N THR A 58 25.77 -26.36 4.18
CA THR A 58 26.28 -27.40 3.26
C THR A 58 26.00 -27.05 1.80
N TYR A 59 25.01 -26.18 1.53
CA TYR A 59 24.80 -25.59 0.23
C TYR A 59 25.72 -24.37 0.07
N LEU A 60 26.66 -24.44 -0.87
CA LEU A 60 27.47 -23.28 -1.23
C LEU A 60 26.66 -22.42 -2.21
N ALA A 61 26.34 -21.18 -1.85
CA ALA A 61 25.63 -20.29 -2.76
C ALA A 61 26.47 -20.11 -4.04
N PRO A 62 25.93 -20.45 -5.22
CA PRO A 62 26.68 -20.32 -6.47
C PRO A 62 27.12 -18.87 -6.64
N VAL A 63 28.32 -18.68 -7.19
CA VAL A 63 28.74 -17.36 -7.68
C VAL A 63 27.90 -17.09 -8.91
N ALA A 64 26.72 -16.53 -8.73
CA ALA A 64 25.84 -16.24 -9.83
C ALA A 64 26.34 -14.96 -10.53
N GLU A 65 26.47 -15.07 -11.86
CA GLU A 65 26.32 -13.94 -12.76
C GLU A 65 24.85 -13.45 -12.65
N ALA A 66 24.58 -12.19 -13.00
CA ALA A 66 23.26 -11.57 -12.85
C ALA A 66 22.10 -12.45 -13.40
N ILE A 67 20.86 -12.25 -12.90
CA ILE A 67 19.61 -12.94 -13.36
C ILE A 67 19.34 -12.86 -14.87
N THR A 68 20.18 -12.13 -15.61
CA THR A 68 20.20 -12.06 -17.07
C THR A 68 20.74 -13.31 -17.76
N VAL A 69 21.38 -14.26 -17.06
CA VAL A 69 21.85 -15.52 -17.68
C VAL A 69 20.70 -16.54 -17.79
N ASN A 70 20.59 -17.22 -18.94
CA ASN A 70 19.57 -18.24 -19.20
C ASN A 70 20.23 -19.53 -19.73
N PRO A 71 20.09 -20.68 -19.05
CA PRO A 71 19.35 -20.89 -17.79
C PRO A 71 20.05 -20.26 -16.59
N LEU A 72 19.30 -19.96 -15.54
CA LEU A 72 19.87 -19.47 -14.29
C LEU A 72 20.73 -20.57 -13.65
N PRO A 73 21.81 -20.22 -12.92
CA PRO A 73 22.72 -21.19 -12.28
C PRO A 73 22.14 -21.77 -10.97
N ILE A 74 20.84 -22.02 -10.93
CA ILE A 74 20.10 -22.61 -9.80
C ILE A 74 19.26 -23.79 -10.29
N SER A 75 18.86 -24.67 -9.37
CA SER A 75 18.07 -25.86 -9.71
C SER A 75 16.73 -25.48 -10.36
N ALA A 76 16.28 -26.25 -11.34
CA ALA A 76 14.90 -26.14 -11.83
C ALA A 76 13.91 -26.72 -10.81
N LEU A 77 12.67 -26.23 -10.77
CA LEU A 77 11.61 -26.90 -10.00
C LEU A 77 11.28 -28.28 -10.58
N GLY A 78 11.24 -28.37 -11.91
CA GLY A 78 11.13 -29.60 -12.70
C GLY A 78 9.73 -30.20 -12.84
N ALA A 79 8.95 -30.27 -11.77
CA ALA A 79 7.54 -30.68 -11.78
C ALA A 79 6.76 -29.95 -10.67
N ASP A 80 5.44 -30.17 -10.58
CA ASP A 80 4.68 -29.74 -9.41
C ASP A 80 5.27 -30.40 -8.15
N LEU A 81 5.47 -29.61 -7.10
CA LEU A 81 6.09 -30.05 -5.86
C LEU A 81 5.31 -29.52 -4.67
N SER A 82 5.06 -30.37 -3.69
CA SER A 82 4.34 -30.02 -2.47
C SER A 82 5.22 -30.32 -1.27
N VAL A 83 5.40 -29.32 -0.41
CA VAL A 83 6.24 -29.41 0.79
C VAL A 83 5.54 -28.83 2.00
N GLN A 84 5.95 -29.24 3.19
CA GLN A 84 5.45 -28.63 4.42
C GLN A 84 5.95 -27.19 4.54
N GLY A 85 7.18 -26.91 4.10
CA GLY A 85 7.77 -25.57 4.13
C GLY A 85 9.12 -25.46 3.44
N ILE A 86 9.67 -24.26 3.48
CA ILE A 86 11.01 -23.93 3.00
C ILE A 86 11.78 -23.26 4.14
N LYS A 87 12.99 -23.71 4.42
CA LYS A 87 13.85 -23.16 5.46
C LYS A 87 15.19 -22.74 4.87
N ILE A 88 15.62 -21.54 5.24
CA ILE A 88 16.86 -20.93 4.79
C ILE A 88 17.61 -20.45 6.02
N THR A 89 18.79 -21.03 6.23
CA THR A 89 19.65 -20.70 7.37
C THR A 89 20.93 -20.01 6.88
N ASN A 90 22.09 -20.32 7.48
CA ASN A 90 23.36 -19.74 7.09
C ASN A 90 23.97 -20.50 5.90
N VAL A 91 23.49 -20.20 4.70
CA VAL A 91 24.03 -20.76 3.46
C VAL A 91 25.51 -20.42 3.30
N GLY A 92 26.32 -21.39 2.87
CA GLY A 92 27.76 -21.24 2.74
C GLY A 92 28.16 -20.24 1.63
N GLY A 93 29.22 -19.46 1.88
CA GLY A 93 29.68 -18.39 0.99
C GLY A 93 29.59 -17.01 1.63
N GLY A 94 30.04 -15.96 0.93
CA GLY A 94 29.92 -14.60 1.43
C GLY A 94 28.48 -14.09 1.29
N ARG A 95 27.91 -13.54 2.36
CA ARG A 95 26.58 -12.89 2.40
C ARG A 95 26.42 -11.91 1.24
N ASN A 96 25.55 -12.25 0.28
CA ASN A 96 25.12 -11.41 -0.85
C ASN A 96 26.26 -10.64 -1.58
N VAL A 97 27.49 -11.16 -1.61
CA VAL A 97 28.62 -10.53 -2.33
C VAL A 97 28.59 -10.91 -3.82
N ALA A 98 28.33 -9.95 -4.70
CA ALA A 98 27.87 -10.17 -6.08
C ALA A 98 26.46 -10.83 -6.10
N PRO A 99 25.71 -10.93 -7.22
CA PRO A 99 24.31 -11.40 -7.19
C PRO A 99 24.23 -12.90 -6.85
N ARG A 100 24.42 -13.24 -5.57
CA ARG A 100 24.36 -14.57 -4.98
C ARG A 100 23.01 -14.74 -4.30
N TYR A 101 22.06 -15.30 -5.03
CA TYR A 101 20.76 -15.72 -4.50
C TYR A 101 20.64 -17.24 -4.57
N ILE A 102 19.79 -17.79 -3.70
CA ILE A 102 19.42 -19.19 -3.69
C ILE A 102 18.00 -19.37 -4.21
N GLY A 103 17.60 -20.63 -4.42
CA GLY A 103 16.22 -20.99 -4.74
C GLY A 103 16.13 -21.81 -6.01
N PHE A 104 15.13 -21.54 -6.84
CA PHE A 104 14.88 -22.35 -8.02
C PHE A 104 14.24 -21.59 -9.19
N GLN A 105 14.58 -22.03 -10.40
CA GLN A 105 13.99 -21.55 -11.64
C GLN A 105 12.84 -22.44 -12.09
N ASN A 106 11.89 -21.87 -12.82
CA ASN A 106 10.77 -22.61 -13.40
C ASN A 106 10.36 -21.86 -14.67
N PRO A 107 10.97 -22.20 -15.81
CA PRO A 107 10.70 -21.54 -17.07
C PRO A 107 9.21 -21.40 -17.33
N SER A 108 8.79 -20.20 -17.73
CA SER A 108 7.37 -19.86 -17.98
C SER A 108 6.43 -20.00 -16.78
N SER A 109 6.95 -20.20 -15.57
CA SER A 109 6.15 -20.53 -14.37
C SER A 109 5.18 -21.70 -14.63
N ALA A 110 5.65 -22.74 -15.32
CA ALA A 110 4.82 -23.86 -15.74
C ALA A 110 4.26 -24.64 -14.55
N ASN A 111 5.15 -24.99 -13.62
CA ASN A 111 4.87 -25.82 -12.45
C ASN A 111 4.51 -25.01 -11.19
N THR A 112 3.92 -25.68 -10.21
CA THR A 112 3.43 -25.14 -8.95
C THR A 112 4.27 -25.64 -7.78
N ILE A 113 4.71 -24.72 -6.92
CA ILE A 113 5.13 -25.06 -5.56
C ILE A 113 3.94 -24.91 -4.63
N THR A 114 3.60 -25.97 -3.90
CA THR A 114 2.62 -25.94 -2.82
C THR A 114 3.34 -25.90 -1.48
N ILE A 115 3.11 -24.87 -0.69
CA ILE A 115 3.74 -24.65 0.61
C ILE A 115 2.70 -24.89 1.71
N GLY A 116 3.03 -25.80 2.62
CA GLY A 116 2.19 -26.19 3.75
C GLY A 116 2.40 -25.36 5.00
N SER A 117 1.94 -25.89 6.12
CA SER A 117 1.81 -25.15 7.38
C SER A 117 3.12 -24.61 7.97
N ALA A 118 4.28 -25.14 7.58
CA ALA A 118 5.56 -24.63 8.07
C ALA A 118 5.97 -23.31 7.39
N GLY A 119 5.38 -22.97 6.23
CA GLY A 119 5.63 -21.70 5.57
C GLY A 119 7.07 -21.53 5.08
N ILE A 120 7.60 -20.33 5.25
CA ILE A 120 8.97 -20.00 4.88
C ILE A 120 9.70 -19.45 6.11
N ASP A 121 10.72 -20.15 6.57
CA ASP A 121 11.61 -19.68 7.62
C ASP A 121 12.94 -19.21 7.02
N ALA A 122 13.09 -17.90 6.90
CA ALA A 122 14.31 -17.19 6.52
C ALA A 122 14.78 -16.27 7.66
N SER A 123 14.44 -16.61 8.91
CA SER A 123 14.75 -15.80 10.10
C SER A 123 16.24 -15.70 10.41
N THR A 124 17.03 -16.66 9.92
CA THR A 124 18.50 -16.71 10.07
C THR A 124 19.21 -16.67 8.73
N ALA A 125 18.48 -16.36 7.66
CA ALA A 125 19.01 -16.36 6.31
C ALA A 125 20.17 -15.36 6.16
N THR A 126 21.21 -15.78 5.44
CA THR A 126 22.33 -14.92 5.05
C THR A 126 22.36 -14.62 3.55
N HIS A 127 21.42 -15.19 2.80
CA HIS A 127 21.30 -15.02 1.36
C HIS A 127 19.85 -14.81 0.98
N SER A 128 19.65 -14.05 -0.10
CA SER A 128 18.33 -13.78 -0.63
C SER A 128 17.78 -14.99 -1.40
N PHE A 129 16.47 -15.23 -1.34
CA PHE A 129 15.81 -16.36 -2.00
C PHE A 129 14.95 -15.93 -3.18
N TYR A 130 15.07 -16.66 -4.28
CA TYR A 130 14.41 -16.40 -5.54
C TYR A 130 13.65 -17.62 -6.07
N SER A 131 12.41 -17.41 -6.51
CA SER A 131 11.55 -18.44 -7.07
C SER A 131 10.81 -17.96 -8.31
N GLN A 132 10.62 -18.84 -9.30
CA GLN A 132 9.89 -18.55 -10.54
C GLN A 132 8.60 -19.35 -10.77
N SER A 133 7.99 -19.93 -9.74
CA SER A 133 6.86 -20.87 -9.90
C SER A 133 5.48 -20.25 -9.74
N LYS A 134 4.44 -20.96 -10.20
CA LYS A 134 3.12 -20.79 -9.58
C LYS A 134 3.23 -21.15 -8.10
N VAL A 135 2.43 -20.53 -7.25
CA VAL A 135 2.45 -20.74 -5.80
C VAL A 135 1.05 -21.11 -5.34
N THR A 136 0.95 -22.15 -4.49
CA THR A 136 -0.27 -22.49 -3.76
C THR A 136 0.04 -22.63 -2.28
N LEU A 137 -0.84 -22.11 -1.42
CA LEU A 137 -0.76 -22.35 0.03
C LEU A 137 -1.78 -23.42 0.39
N SER A 138 -1.35 -24.48 1.10
CA SER A 138 -2.24 -25.57 1.54
C SER A 138 -2.68 -25.46 3.00
N ALA A 139 -2.16 -24.47 3.74
CA ALA A 139 -2.53 -24.18 5.11
C ALA A 139 -2.28 -22.71 5.47
N ASN A 140 -2.85 -22.27 6.59
CA ASN A 140 -2.39 -21.04 7.25
C ASN A 140 -0.92 -21.20 7.61
N GLN A 141 -0.11 -20.18 7.32
CA GLN A 141 1.33 -20.27 7.46
C GLN A 141 1.97 -18.90 7.73
N THR A 142 3.20 -18.94 8.21
CA THR A 142 4.01 -17.75 8.48
C THR A 142 5.26 -17.75 7.61
N TRP A 143 5.60 -16.58 7.07
CA TRP A 143 6.91 -16.30 6.49
C TRP A 143 7.70 -15.44 7.47
N SER A 144 8.74 -16.00 8.08
CA SER A 144 9.63 -15.29 8.99
C SER A 144 10.89 -14.89 8.23
N VAL A 145 11.02 -13.60 7.93
CA VAL A 145 12.05 -13.09 7.01
C VAL A 145 12.89 -12.05 7.73
N ALA A 146 14.14 -12.41 8.03
CA ALA A 146 15.12 -11.46 8.51
C ALA A 146 15.71 -10.66 7.35
N ASN A 147 16.39 -9.57 7.68
CA ASN A 147 17.18 -8.80 6.73
C ASN A 147 18.49 -9.56 6.41
N ALA A 148 18.39 -10.51 5.49
CA ALA A 148 19.51 -11.26 4.95
C ALA A 148 20.35 -10.37 4.02
N ASN A 149 19.70 -9.49 3.28
CA ASN A 149 20.24 -8.66 2.23
C ASN A 149 20.82 -7.32 2.73
N THR A 150 22.15 -7.27 2.83
CA THR A 150 22.88 -6.04 3.14
C THR A 150 23.35 -5.27 1.89
N GLN A 151 23.00 -5.72 0.68
CA GLN A 151 23.40 -5.09 -0.59
C GLN A 151 22.18 -4.50 -1.34
N ALA A 152 22.44 -3.59 -2.29
CA ALA A 152 21.39 -3.07 -3.15
C ALA A 152 21.02 -4.12 -4.21
N ASN A 153 19.78 -4.60 -4.17
CA ASN A 153 19.13 -5.36 -5.26
C ASN A 153 19.83 -6.66 -5.71
N PRO A 154 20.13 -7.62 -4.82
CA PRO A 154 20.83 -8.86 -5.16
C PRO A 154 20.05 -9.76 -6.14
N ILE A 155 18.72 -9.61 -6.17
CA ILE A 155 17.80 -10.33 -7.07
C ILE A 155 17.38 -9.43 -8.28
N GLY A 156 18.04 -8.29 -8.49
CA GLY A 156 17.83 -7.44 -9.67
C GLY A 156 16.47 -6.72 -9.74
N PHE A 157 15.64 -6.81 -8.68
CA PHE A 157 14.47 -5.97 -8.48
C PHE A 157 14.86 -4.71 -7.69
N ASN A 158 13.93 -3.77 -7.48
CA ASN A 158 14.23 -2.43 -6.95
C ASN A 158 13.76 -2.21 -5.49
N ASN A 159 13.67 -3.28 -4.70
CA ASN A 159 13.13 -3.30 -3.35
C ASN A 159 14.01 -4.11 -2.40
N ASN A 160 15.34 -4.11 -2.58
CA ASN A 160 16.30 -4.69 -1.62
C ASN A 160 15.91 -6.08 -1.10
N GLU A 161 15.50 -6.97 -2.00
CA GLU A 161 14.73 -8.18 -1.68
C GLU A 161 15.52 -9.20 -0.86
N ASP A 162 14.89 -9.73 0.19
CA ASP A 162 15.32 -10.93 0.91
C ASP A 162 14.63 -12.18 0.36
N ILE A 163 13.36 -12.06 0.01
CA ILE A 163 12.57 -13.09 -0.67
C ILE A 163 11.90 -12.48 -1.89
N ALA A 164 12.04 -13.15 -3.03
CA ALA A 164 11.37 -12.76 -4.26
C ALA A 164 10.71 -13.95 -4.98
N PHE A 165 9.42 -13.80 -5.26
CA PHE A 165 8.69 -14.65 -6.20
C PHE A 165 8.52 -13.88 -7.51
N HIS A 166 8.85 -14.48 -8.64
CA HIS A 166 8.79 -13.84 -9.95
C HIS A 166 8.05 -14.71 -10.96
N ALA A 167 6.86 -14.31 -11.41
CA ALA A 167 6.25 -15.08 -12.49
C ALA A 167 6.94 -14.78 -13.81
N LEU A 168 7.16 -15.82 -14.62
CA LEU A 168 7.69 -15.72 -15.98
C LEU A 168 6.58 -15.65 -17.05
N ALA A 169 5.34 -15.98 -16.69
CA ALA A 169 4.16 -15.89 -17.55
C ALA A 169 3.11 -14.92 -17.00
N ALA A 170 2.26 -14.40 -17.88
CA ALA A 170 1.07 -13.65 -17.49
C ALA A 170 0.02 -14.60 -16.89
N GLY A 171 -0.67 -14.17 -15.84
CA GLY A 171 -1.72 -14.95 -15.20
C GLY A 171 -1.23 -16.17 -14.39
N ALA A 172 0.07 -16.22 -14.02
CA ALA A 172 0.56 -17.29 -13.17
C ALA A 172 -0.16 -17.26 -11.82
N ALA A 173 -0.60 -18.40 -11.31
CA ALA A 173 -1.34 -18.47 -10.07
C ALA A 173 -0.43 -18.17 -8.86
N PHE A 174 -0.86 -17.24 -8.01
CA PHE A 174 -0.44 -17.15 -6.61
C PHE A 174 -1.70 -17.36 -5.76
N ASN A 175 -2.04 -18.62 -5.52
CA ASN A 175 -3.28 -19.03 -4.86
C ASN A 175 -3.05 -19.19 -3.36
N LEU A 176 -3.71 -18.37 -2.55
CA LEU A 176 -3.63 -18.47 -1.09
C LEU A 176 -4.48 -19.63 -0.54
N GLY A 177 -5.28 -20.31 -1.37
CA GLY A 177 -5.96 -21.56 -1.00
C GLY A 177 -7.05 -21.43 0.07
N GLY A 178 -7.56 -20.22 0.31
CA GLY A 178 -8.46 -19.89 1.41
C GLY A 178 -7.72 -19.60 2.72
N ASN A 179 -6.39 -19.62 2.71
CA ASN A 179 -5.55 -19.52 3.89
C ASN A 179 -5.05 -18.09 4.14
N THR A 180 -4.54 -17.90 5.35
CA THR A 180 -3.82 -16.70 5.77
C THR A 180 -2.32 -16.91 5.65
N LEU A 181 -1.68 -16.10 4.84
CA LEU A 181 -0.24 -15.87 4.85
C LEU A 181 0.07 -14.74 5.82
N THR A 182 0.74 -15.03 6.93
CA THR A 182 1.28 -14.00 7.83
C THR A 182 2.76 -13.80 7.56
N THR A 183 3.26 -12.57 7.55
CA THR A 183 4.69 -12.31 7.36
C THR A 183 5.27 -11.52 8.54
N THR A 184 6.51 -11.81 8.92
CA THR A 184 7.17 -11.21 10.10
C THR A 184 8.67 -10.98 9.85
N GLY A 185 9.25 -10.03 10.60
CA GLY A 185 10.69 -9.75 10.60
C GLY A 185 11.08 -8.50 9.80
N ALA A 186 12.36 -8.13 9.88
CA ALA A 186 12.89 -6.91 9.26
C ALA A 186 13.22 -7.05 7.76
N GLY A 187 13.05 -8.25 7.20
CA GLY A 187 13.37 -8.51 5.80
C GLY A 187 12.31 -8.01 4.82
N GLN A 188 12.68 -7.93 3.55
CA GLN A 188 11.86 -7.44 2.44
C GLN A 188 11.35 -8.58 1.57
N ILE A 189 10.03 -8.60 1.34
CA ILE A 189 9.36 -9.61 0.53
C ILE A 189 8.84 -8.96 -0.74
N THR A 190 9.10 -9.60 -1.88
CA THR A 190 8.60 -9.16 -3.19
C THR A 190 7.86 -10.26 -3.92
N ILE A 191 6.61 -10.00 -4.29
CA ILE A 191 5.87 -10.80 -5.28
C ILE A 191 5.84 -9.97 -6.58
N ALA A 192 6.61 -10.41 -7.57
CA ALA A 192 6.89 -9.66 -8.78
C ALA A 192 6.28 -10.28 -10.04
N SER A 193 5.72 -9.41 -10.88
CA SER A 193 5.29 -9.59 -12.28
C SER A 193 4.37 -10.78 -12.57
N GLY A 194 3.28 -10.55 -13.29
CA GLY A 194 2.53 -11.61 -13.98
C GLY A 194 1.69 -12.54 -13.10
N TYR A 195 1.73 -12.39 -11.77
CA TYR A 195 0.90 -13.19 -10.88
C TYR A 195 -0.57 -12.73 -10.87
N THR A 196 -1.48 -13.70 -10.72
CA THR A 196 -2.85 -13.48 -10.26
C THR A 196 -2.96 -14.01 -8.83
N LEU A 197 -3.05 -13.09 -7.87
CA LEU A 197 -3.25 -13.41 -6.46
C LEU A 197 -4.74 -13.69 -6.22
N SER A 198 -5.05 -14.78 -5.53
CA SER A 198 -6.44 -15.21 -5.32
C SER A 198 -6.66 -15.94 -4.00
N ASN A 199 -7.90 -15.88 -3.52
CA ASN A 199 -8.49 -16.77 -2.53
C ASN A 199 -7.72 -16.86 -1.20
N GLY A 200 -7.80 -15.85 -0.35
CA GLY A 200 -7.24 -15.92 1.01
C GLY A 200 -6.87 -14.57 1.59
N THR A 201 -5.96 -14.56 2.56
CA THR A 201 -5.52 -13.34 3.25
C THR A 201 -4.01 -13.22 3.28
N ILE A 202 -3.49 -12.02 3.02
CA ILE A 202 -2.11 -11.66 3.28
C ILE A 202 -2.10 -10.69 4.46
N ASN A 203 -1.54 -11.11 5.58
CA ASN A 203 -1.29 -10.31 6.76
C ASN A 203 0.19 -9.92 6.82
N SER A 204 0.50 -8.75 6.27
CA SER A 204 1.87 -8.24 6.12
C SER A 204 2.35 -7.59 7.42
N GLY A 205 3.39 -8.17 8.01
CA GLY A 205 4.06 -7.66 9.21
C GLY A 205 5.57 -7.38 9.05
N ASN A 206 6.12 -7.56 7.84
CA ASN A 206 7.50 -7.20 7.55
C ASN A 206 7.68 -5.69 7.43
N ASP A 207 8.91 -5.21 7.58
CA ASP A 207 9.28 -3.82 7.33
C ASP A 207 8.85 -3.36 5.94
N PHE A 208 9.01 -4.25 4.94
CA PHE A 208 8.63 -3.97 3.56
C PHE A 208 8.12 -5.22 2.82
N PHE A 209 6.85 -5.21 2.40
CA PHE A 209 6.26 -6.21 1.49
C PHE A 209 5.81 -5.48 0.23
N THR A 210 6.33 -5.85 -0.94
CA THR A 210 5.84 -5.34 -2.22
C THR A 210 5.15 -6.40 -3.05
N ILE A 211 3.98 -6.07 -3.58
CA ILE A 211 3.36 -6.74 -4.71
C ILE A 211 3.53 -5.81 -5.90
N GLN A 212 4.28 -6.24 -6.91
CA GLN A 212 4.61 -5.39 -8.06
C GLN A 212 4.23 -6.01 -9.39
N GLY A 213 3.81 -5.13 -10.29
CA GLY A 213 3.70 -5.41 -11.71
C GLY A 213 5.04 -5.63 -12.40
N GLY A 214 5.01 -6.18 -13.62
CA GLY A 214 6.19 -6.29 -14.49
C GLY A 214 6.17 -5.27 -15.62
N SER A 215 7.29 -5.16 -16.33
CA SER A 215 7.41 -4.27 -17.49
C SER A 215 6.49 -4.62 -18.66
N ASN A 216 6.03 -5.87 -18.78
CA ASN A 216 5.17 -6.31 -19.87
C ASN A 216 4.06 -7.26 -19.41
N ARG A 217 3.86 -7.38 -18.09
CA ARG A 217 2.97 -8.38 -17.48
C ARG A 217 2.23 -7.77 -16.30
N VAL A 218 0.92 -7.80 -16.40
CA VAL A 218 0.01 -7.34 -15.34
C VAL A 218 0.08 -8.29 -14.15
N THR A 219 0.23 -7.74 -12.95
CA THR A 219 -0.06 -8.42 -11.69
C THR A 219 -1.46 -8.06 -11.24
N THR A 220 -2.29 -9.05 -10.93
CA THR A 220 -3.68 -8.85 -10.50
C THR A 220 -3.86 -9.36 -9.08
N ILE A 221 -4.49 -8.55 -8.22
CA ILE A 221 -4.94 -8.98 -6.89
C ILE A 221 -6.47 -9.03 -6.90
N ASN A 222 -7.02 -10.24 -6.88
CA ASN A 222 -8.47 -10.43 -6.99
C ASN A 222 -9.23 -9.96 -5.74
N SER A 223 -10.52 -9.70 -5.89
CA SER A 223 -11.40 -9.26 -4.80
C SER A 223 -11.62 -10.30 -3.70
N ASN A 224 -11.31 -11.57 -3.97
CA ASN A 224 -11.33 -12.65 -2.99
C ASN A 224 -10.00 -12.80 -2.21
N VAL A 225 -9.09 -11.84 -2.35
CA VAL A 225 -7.93 -11.67 -1.48
C VAL A 225 -8.24 -10.56 -0.47
N THR A 226 -7.87 -10.75 0.78
CA THR A 226 -7.86 -9.67 1.78
C THR A 226 -6.42 -9.28 2.09
N LEU A 227 -6.12 -7.99 2.11
CA LEU A 227 -4.82 -7.46 2.50
C LEU A 227 -4.92 -6.81 3.88
N ILE A 228 -4.05 -7.21 4.80
CA ILE A 228 -3.93 -6.63 6.13
C ILE A 228 -2.50 -6.12 6.28
N VAL A 229 -2.34 -4.89 6.76
CA VAL A 229 -1.05 -4.28 7.08
C VAL A 229 -0.94 -4.16 8.58
N SER A 230 -0.27 -5.10 9.24
CA SER A 230 -0.11 -5.13 10.70
C SER A 230 1.07 -4.28 11.18
N SER A 231 2.08 -4.09 10.35
CA SER A 231 3.27 -3.28 10.62
C SER A 231 4.02 -3.00 9.32
N GLY A 232 5.06 -2.17 9.39
CA GLY A 232 5.90 -1.84 8.25
C GLY A 232 5.11 -1.22 7.09
N THR A 233 5.48 -1.55 5.86
CA THR A 233 4.77 -1.09 4.66
C THR A 233 4.40 -2.26 3.76
N LEU A 234 3.11 -2.36 3.41
CA LEU A 234 2.65 -3.13 2.26
C LEU A 234 2.51 -2.18 1.06
N ARG A 235 3.27 -2.42 0.00
CA ARG A 235 3.23 -1.63 -1.24
C ARG A 235 2.60 -2.43 -2.37
N ILE A 236 1.65 -1.82 -3.06
CA ILE A 236 1.32 -2.20 -4.43
C ILE A 236 2.01 -1.25 -5.40
N GLN A 237 2.68 -1.80 -6.41
CA GLN A 237 3.53 -1.03 -7.30
C GLN A 237 3.31 -1.39 -8.76
N GLY A 238 3.03 -0.38 -9.58
CA GLY A 238 3.23 -0.48 -11.02
C GLY A 238 4.69 -0.19 -11.37
N ASN A 239 5.34 -1.05 -12.16
CA ASN A 239 6.67 -0.83 -12.76
C ASN A 239 6.59 -0.54 -14.26
N SER A 240 7.53 0.27 -14.76
CA SER A 240 7.62 0.71 -16.15
C SER A 240 7.71 -0.43 -17.15
N GLY A 241 6.91 -0.36 -18.21
CA GLY A 241 7.17 -1.03 -19.48
C GLY A 241 5.96 -1.04 -20.43
N ALA A 242 6.10 -1.76 -21.55
CA ALA A 242 5.21 -1.69 -22.70
C ALA A 242 3.86 -2.40 -22.46
N GLY A 243 2.75 -1.65 -22.53
CA GLY A 243 1.46 -2.22 -22.98
C GLY A 243 0.22 -2.05 -22.10
N GLY A 244 0.30 -1.51 -20.89
CA GLY A 244 -0.89 -1.37 -20.04
C GLY A 244 -0.59 -1.67 -18.59
N VAL A 245 -1.25 -0.95 -17.68
CA VAL A 245 -1.19 -1.05 -16.21
C VAL A 245 -0.49 -2.30 -15.69
N SER A 246 0.68 -2.15 -15.06
CA SER A 246 1.41 -3.33 -14.58
C SER A 246 0.81 -3.91 -13.30
N LEU A 247 -0.06 -3.20 -12.56
CA LEU A 247 -0.76 -3.74 -11.40
C LEU A 247 -2.20 -3.23 -11.21
N THR A 248 -3.12 -4.16 -10.97
CA THR A 248 -4.51 -3.88 -10.55
C THR A 248 -4.84 -4.66 -9.27
N SER A 249 -5.57 -4.03 -8.35
CA SER A 249 -5.97 -4.64 -7.08
C SER A 249 -7.43 -4.34 -6.76
N ALA A 250 -8.23 -5.40 -6.62
CA ALA A 250 -9.61 -5.35 -6.15
C ALA A 250 -9.77 -5.85 -4.70
N ALA A 251 -8.66 -6.24 -4.06
CA ALA A 251 -8.65 -6.74 -2.69
C ALA A 251 -9.02 -5.63 -1.70
N PRO A 252 -9.96 -5.84 -0.75
CA PRO A 252 -10.09 -4.97 0.40
C PRO A 252 -8.79 -4.93 1.21
N VAL A 253 -8.49 -3.74 1.76
CA VAL A 253 -7.27 -3.47 2.53
C VAL A 253 -7.65 -2.97 3.93
N THR A 254 -7.04 -3.54 4.96
CA THR A 254 -7.13 -3.04 6.35
C THR A 254 -5.75 -2.67 6.84
N VAL A 255 -5.57 -1.45 7.34
CA VAL A 255 -4.29 -0.96 7.90
C VAL A 255 -4.41 -0.85 9.41
N ASN A 256 -3.51 -1.51 10.13
CA ASN A 256 -3.49 -1.65 11.59
C ASN A 256 -2.13 -1.19 12.17
N GLY A 257 -1.76 0.08 11.97
CA GLY A 257 -0.52 0.65 12.53
C GLY A 257 0.71 0.64 11.60
N GLY A 258 0.57 0.10 10.38
CA GLY A 258 1.58 0.20 9.31
C GLY A 258 1.19 1.19 8.21
N ILE A 259 1.80 1.05 7.03
CA ILE A 259 1.56 1.90 5.86
C ILE A 259 1.08 1.03 4.70
N PHE A 260 -0.08 1.36 4.13
CA PHE A 260 -0.41 0.90 2.79
C PHE A 260 0.09 1.90 1.76
N SER A 261 0.93 1.45 0.83
CA SER A 261 1.54 2.30 -0.19
C SER A 261 1.07 1.91 -1.59
N ILE A 262 0.63 2.91 -2.34
CA ILE A 262 0.33 2.79 -3.76
C ILE A 262 1.43 3.54 -4.50
N ARG A 263 2.19 2.83 -5.33
CA ARG A 263 3.25 3.41 -6.14
C ARG A 263 2.95 3.22 -7.61
N ASN A 264 3.10 4.28 -8.39
CA ASN A 264 3.13 4.20 -9.83
C ASN A 264 4.50 4.63 -10.34
N ASN A 265 5.19 3.71 -10.99
CA ASN A 265 6.47 3.89 -11.66
C ASN A 265 6.34 3.55 -13.17
N THR A 266 5.16 3.75 -13.75
CA THR A 266 4.87 3.61 -15.20
C THR A 266 4.61 4.95 -15.87
N SER A 267 4.97 5.11 -17.15
CA SER A 267 4.50 6.23 -17.97
C SER A 267 3.14 5.90 -18.60
N GLY A 268 2.17 6.82 -18.47
CA GLY A 268 0.90 6.79 -19.20
C GLY A 268 -0.19 5.84 -18.69
N LEU A 269 0.07 5.02 -17.66
CA LEU A 269 -0.85 3.97 -17.20
C LEU A 269 -1.02 3.99 -15.68
N SER A 270 -2.20 3.59 -15.19
CA SER A 270 -2.55 3.74 -13.77
C SER A 270 -2.21 2.53 -12.91
N THR A 271 -1.71 2.72 -11.68
CA THR A 271 -1.79 1.68 -10.64
C THR A 271 -3.16 1.82 -9.97
N THR A 272 -3.97 0.75 -9.95
CA THR A 272 -5.36 0.84 -9.49
C THR A 272 -5.63 0.02 -8.22
N GLN A 273 -6.34 0.64 -7.27
CA GLN A 273 -6.89 0.00 -6.08
C GLN A 273 -8.41 0.25 -6.03
N SER A 274 -9.19 -0.78 -6.39
CA SER A 274 -10.66 -0.72 -6.41
C SER A 274 -11.32 -1.36 -5.20
N GLY A 275 -10.59 -2.19 -4.44
CA GLY A 275 -11.06 -2.67 -3.14
C GLY A 275 -11.03 -1.56 -2.08
N ASN A 276 -11.98 -1.59 -1.15
CA ASN A 276 -12.09 -0.60 -0.08
C ASN A 276 -10.85 -0.62 0.84
N ILE A 277 -10.49 0.53 1.38
CA ILE A 277 -9.39 0.71 2.33
C ILE A 277 -9.97 1.14 3.68
N SER A 278 -9.68 0.38 4.73
CA SER A 278 -10.00 0.73 6.13
C SER A 278 -8.73 1.13 6.85
N LEU A 279 -8.71 2.33 7.43
CA LEU A 279 -7.56 2.93 8.10
C LEU A 279 -7.85 3.02 9.60
N ASN A 280 -7.27 2.13 10.40
CA ASN A 280 -7.39 2.15 11.86
C ASN A 280 -6.39 3.12 12.49
N ALA A 281 -6.33 3.20 13.82
CA ALA A 281 -5.42 4.09 14.52
C ALA A 281 -3.95 3.85 14.12
N ASN A 282 -3.19 4.94 14.01
CA ASN A 282 -1.77 4.95 13.63
C ASN A 282 -1.49 4.41 12.23
N SER A 283 -2.49 4.40 11.35
CA SER A 283 -2.32 3.97 9.97
C SER A 283 -1.64 5.03 9.10
N GLY A 284 -0.94 4.56 8.08
CA GLY A 284 -0.47 5.37 6.97
C GLY A 284 -1.10 4.93 5.65
N LEU A 285 -1.48 5.90 4.82
CA LEU A 285 -1.76 5.70 3.40
C LEU A 285 -0.76 6.54 2.61
N SER A 286 0.05 5.93 1.77
CA SER A 286 1.06 6.62 0.98
C SER A 286 0.82 6.46 -0.50
N TYR A 287 0.81 7.57 -1.22
CA TYR A 287 0.92 7.59 -2.68
C TYR A 287 2.32 8.03 -3.07
N GLN A 288 3.01 7.20 -3.86
CA GLN A 288 4.31 7.51 -4.46
C GLN A 288 4.12 7.69 -5.97
N VAL A 289 4.31 8.92 -6.43
CA VAL A 289 4.09 9.36 -7.81
C VAL A 289 5.45 9.66 -8.44
N ASP A 290 6.05 8.64 -9.06
CA ASP A 290 7.42 8.74 -9.59
C ASP A 290 7.46 9.02 -11.10
N THR A 291 6.40 8.69 -11.83
CA THR A 291 6.34 8.77 -13.30
C THR A 291 4.97 9.22 -13.79
N ALA A 292 4.80 9.35 -15.12
CA ALA A 292 3.62 9.88 -15.79
C ALA A 292 2.34 9.02 -15.76
N GLY A 293 2.14 8.16 -14.76
CA GLY A 293 0.95 7.31 -14.63
C GLY A 293 0.18 7.63 -13.34
N PRO A 294 -1.17 7.71 -13.34
CA PRO A 294 -1.90 8.05 -12.13
C PRO A 294 -1.96 6.90 -11.13
N SER A 295 -1.91 7.21 -9.83
CA SER A 295 -2.28 6.26 -8.78
C SER A 295 -3.75 6.46 -8.44
N THR A 296 -4.61 5.50 -8.77
CA THR A 296 -6.06 5.65 -8.63
C THR A 296 -6.62 4.70 -7.59
N THR A 297 -7.32 5.26 -6.61
CA THR A 297 -8.11 4.55 -5.62
C THR A 297 -9.58 4.78 -5.93
N SER A 298 -10.26 3.76 -6.46
CA SER A 298 -11.71 3.80 -6.72
C SER A 298 -12.52 3.11 -5.64
N GLY A 299 -11.89 2.29 -4.80
CA GLY A 299 -12.50 1.80 -3.56
C GLY A 299 -12.70 2.93 -2.56
N ASN A 300 -13.68 2.76 -1.66
CA ASN A 300 -13.93 3.74 -0.60
C ASN A 300 -12.80 3.71 0.43
N ILE A 301 -12.51 4.86 1.04
CA ILE A 301 -11.60 4.98 2.18
C ILE A 301 -12.42 5.27 3.44
N SER A 302 -12.32 4.37 4.42
CA SER A 302 -12.92 4.54 5.76
C SER A 302 -11.84 4.90 6.77
N VAL A 303 -11.91 6.10 7.35
CA VAL A 303 -10.95 6.60 8.33
C VAL A 303 -11.50 6.34 9.74
N LEU A 304 -11.09 5.19 10.30
CA LEU A 304 -11.60 4.68 11.57
C LEU A 304 -10.74 5.11 12.76
N GLY A 305 -9.46 5.43 12.53
CA GLY A 305 -8.56 5.99 13.53
C GLY A 305 -7.62 7.05 12.94
N ALA A 306 -6.92 7.76 13.83
CA ALA A 306 -6.01 8.83 13.44
C ALA A 306 -4.98 8.31 12.41
N THR A 307 -4.93 8.96 11.26
CA THR A 307 -4.21 8.45 10.08
C THR A 307 -3.37 9.53 9.42
N THR A 308 -2.22 9.14 8.88
CA THR A 308 -1.43 9.99 7.99
C THR A 308 -1.67 9.60 6.53
N VAL A 309 -2.06 10.56 5.69
CA VAL A 309 -2.06 10.41 4.24
C VAL A 309 -0.86 11.16 3.68
N ARG A 310 0.03 10.46 2.98
CA ARG A 310 1.25 11.05 2.41
C ARG A 310 1.26 10.96 0.89
N VAL A 311 1.53 12.07 0.21
CA VAL A 311 1.87 12.10 -1.22
C VAL A 311 3.34 12.47 -1.38
N ALA A 312 4.09 11.71 -2.15
CA ALA A 312 5.52 11.91 -2.38
C ALA A 312 5.92 11.50 -3.81
N GLY A 313 7.14 11.85 -4.22
CA GLY A 313 7.70 11.50 -5.54
C GLY A 313 8.04 12.73 -6.39
N GLY A 314 8.75 12.51 -7.49
CA GLY A 314 9.25 13.58 -8.36
C GLY A 314 8.66 13.62 -9.77
N GLY A 315 7.69 12.75 -10.07
CA GLY A 315 7.23 12.49 -11.43
C GLY A 315 6.06 13.35 -11.90
N ASP A 316 6.25 13.95 -13.09
CA ASP A 316 5.31 14.51 -14.08
C ASP A 316 3.98 15.16 -13.62
N PRO A 317 3.73 16.44 -13.99
CA PRO A 317 2.50 17.16 -13.71
C PRO A 317 1.20 16.58 -14.32
N ALA A 318 1.16 15.55 -15.15
CA ALA A 318 -0.13 15.08 -15.64
C ALA A 318 -0.96 14.29 -14.59
N ASN A 319 -0.35 13.81 -13.50
CA ASN A 319 -0.92 12.72 -12.70
C ASN A 319 -0.74 12.88 -11.19
N GLY A 320 -1.84 12.83 -10.44
CA GLY A 320 -1.84 12.90 -8.99
C GLY A 320 -2.27 11.59 -8.32
N ALA A 321 -2.27 11.60 -7.00
CA ALA A 321 -2.94 10.59 -6.20
C ALA A 321 -4.46 10.83 -6.27
N ASN A 322 -5.19 9.99 -6.99
CA ASN A 322 -6.62 10.19 -7.25
C ASN A 322 -7.47 9.27 -6.36
N LEU A 323 -8.32 9.85 -5.52
CA LEU A 323 -9.41 9.15 -4.85
C LEU A 323 -10.72 9.45 -5.57
N THR A 324 -11.25 8.46 -6.30
CA THR A 324 -12.58 8.55 -6.94
C THR A 324 -13.67 7.83 -6.14
N GLY A 325 -13.28 6.93 -5.23
CA GLY A 325 -14.18 6.40 -4.20
C GLY A 325 -14.46 7.43 -3.10
N ASN A 326 -15.37 7.08 -2.20
CA ASN A 326 -15.81 7.98 -1.14
C ASN A 326 -14.82 8.00 0.03
N LEU A 327 -14.62 9.16 0.65
CA LEU A 327 -13.99 9.29 1.96
C LEU A 327 -15.07 9.32 3.05
N THR A 328 -14.91 8.49 4.08
CA THR A 328 -15.87 8.36 5.20
C THR A 328 -15.15 8.24 6.54
N GLY A 329 -15.89 8.41 7.63
CA GLY A 329 -15.39 8.29 9.00
C GLY A 329 -15.22 9.64 9.70
N SER A 330 -14.79 9.60 10.95
CA SER A 330 -14.70 10.79 11.82
C SER A 330 -13.31 11.01 12.40
N ALA A 331 -12.40 10.06 12.23
CA ALA A 331 -11.06 10.18 12.78
C ALA A 331 -10.21 11.16 11.96
N PRO A 332 -9.21 11.83 12.58
CA PRO A 332 -8.45 12.87 11.91
C PRO A 332 -7.49 12.29 10.87
N ILE A 333 -7.35 13.03 9.75
CA ILE A 333 -6.30 12.83 8.75
C ILE A 333 -5.25 13.93 8.89
N THR A 334 -3.99 13.53 9.01
CA THR A 334 -2.84 14.41 8.73
C THR A 334 -2.42 14.21 7.29
N TYR A 335 -2.61 15.23 6.46
CA TYR A 335 -2.15 15.24 5.08
C TYR A 335 -0.74 15.79 4.99
N LEU A 336 0.20 14.95 4.56
CA LEU A 336 1.58 15.29 4.28
C LEU A 336 1.82 15.23 2.79
N ASN A 337 2.54 16.21 2.26
CA ASN A 337 2.94 16.20 0.88
C ASN A 337 4.41 16.62 0.76
N THR A 338 5.21 15.77 0.11
CA THR A 338 6.62 16.01 -0.21
C THR A 338 6.89 15.78 -1.70
N ALA A 339 5.85 15.69 -2.51
CA ALA A 339 6.03 15.56 -3.95
C ALA A 339 6.53 16.88 -4.53
N THR A 340 7.50 16.80 -5.45
CA THR A 340 8.12 17.98 -6.06
C THR A 340 7.49 18.36 -7.41
N ALA A 341 6.66 17.48 -7.97
CA ALA A 341 5.97 17.72 -9.23
C ALA A 341 4.73 18.62 -9.06
N ALA A 342 4.41 19.44 -10.08
CA ALA A 342 3.33 20.44 -9.99
C ALA A 342 1.92 19.84 -9.78
N ASN A 343 1.71 18.55 -10.09
CA ASN A 343 0.45 17.84 -9.79
C ASN A 343 0.61 16.69 -8.80
N GLY A 344 1.68 16.71 -8.00
CA GLY A 344 1.89 15.80 -6.89
C GLY A 344 0.99 16.11 -5.69
N TYR A 345 -0.31 16.30 -5.89
CA TYR A 345 -1.31 16.48 -4.83
C TYR A 345 -2.15 15.24 -4.63
N TRP A 346 -2.85 15.21 -3.50
CA TRP A 346 -3.97 14.31 -3.32
C TRP A 346 -5.22 14.96 -3.93
N ARG A 347 -5.91 14.24 -4.81
CA ARG A 347 -7.12 14.67 -5.48
C ARG A 347 -8.30 13.87 -4.94
N LEU A 348 -9.24 14.57 -4.32
CA LEU A 348 -10.51 14.02 -3.86
C LEU A 348 -11.55 14.28 -4.94
N ALA A 349 -12.11 13.21 -5.52
CA ALA A 349 -13.11 13.29 -6.59
C ALA A 349 -14.39 12.49 -6.28
N GLY A 350 -14.38 11.63 -5.25
CA GLY A 350 -15.58 10.92 -4.79
C GLY A 350 -16.54 11.80 -3.98
N ASP A 351 -17.60 11.17 -3.47
CA ASP A 351 -18.53 11.81 -2.53
C ASP A 351 -18.05 11.61 -1.09
N ASN A 352 -17.59 12.69 -0.48
CA ASN A 352 -16.98 12.71 0.84
C ASN A 352 -17.94 13.22 1.92
N SER A 353 -19.23 13.36 1.62
CA SER A 353 -20.26 13.80 2.57
C SER A 353 -20.34 12.94 3.84
N GLY A 354 -19.92 11.67 3.77
CA GLY A 354 -19.81 10.76 4.91
C GLY A 354 -18.58 10.95 5.80
N TYR A 355 -17.67 11.88 5.48
CA TYR A 355 -16.53 12.21 6.33
C TYR A 355 -16.84 13.40 7.24
N SER A 356 -16.60 13.24 8.54
CA SER A 356 -16.88 14.22 9.60
C SER A 356 -15.66 14.57 10.45
N GLY A 357 -14.48 14.01 10.11
CA GLY A 357 -13.25 14.27 10.84
C GLY A 357 -12.58 15.58 10.45
N THR A 358 -11.40 15.79 11.02
CA THR A 358 -10.52 16.90 10.64
C THR A 358 -9.51 16.44 9.58
N ILE A 359 -9.41 17.15 8.45
CA ILE A 359 -8.27 17.02 7.53
C ILE A 359 -7.34 18.18 7.82
N THR A 360 -6.15 17.87 8.33
CA THR A 360 -5.10 18.85 8.59
C THR A 360 -4.05 18.77 7.47
N LEU A 361 -3.94 19.84 6.68
CA LEU A 361 -2.90 19.99 5.67
C LEU A 361 -1.63 20.49 6.37
N ASN A 362 -0.69 19.59 6.62
CA ASN A 362 0.53 19.85 7.40
C ASN A 362 1.79 19.46 6.63
N GLY A 363 1.94 20.02 5.45
CA GLY A 363 3.18 20.01 4.73
C GLY A 363 4.17 21.04 5.28
N ALA A 364 5.47 20.71 5.31
CA ALA A 364 6.56 21.67 5.56
C ALA A 364 6.63 22.79 4.48
N SER A 365 7.71 23.58 4.50
CA SER A 365 8.18 24.48 3.41
C SER A 365 7.61 24.33 1.98
N GLY A 366 6.72 25.20 1.48
CA GLY A 366 6.37 25.28 0.04
C GLY A 366 5.08 24.57 -0.36
N ASN A 367 4.41 25.08 -1.41
CA ASN A 367 3.02 24.78 -1.79
C ASN A 367 2.69 23.27 -1.84
N ARG A 368 1.94 22.82 -0.84
CA ARG A 368 1.48 21.43 -0.69
C ARG A 368 -0.02 21.39 -0.80
N SER A 369 -0.47 20.98 -1.98
CA SER A 369 -1.87 21.08 -2.37
C SER A 369 -2.65 19.82 -2.01
N LEU A 370 -3.86 19.98 -1.49
CA LEU A 370 -4.96 19.01 -1.55
C LEU A 370 -6.00 19.57 -2.53
N ARG A 371 -6.50 18.77 -3.47
CA ARG A 371 -7.46 19.23 -4.48
C ARG A 371 -8.82 18.58 -4.31
N LEU A 372 -9.85 19.41 -4.21
CA LEU A 372 -11.25 19.02 -4.31
C LEU A 372 -11.68 19.12 -5.79
N ALA A 373 -12.04 17.99 -6.37
CA ALA A 373 -12.22 17.83 -7.81
C ALA A 373 -13.60 17.32 -8.23
N SER A 374 -14.56 17.30 -7.30
CA SER A 374 -15.99 17.15 -7.56
C SER A 374 -16.78 18.05 -6.61
N ALA A 375 -18.06 18.31 -6.90
CA ALA A 375 -18.90 19.11 -6.01
C ALA A 375 -19.10 18.47 -4.62
N THR A 376 -19.04 17.13 -4.58
CA THR A 376 -19.16 16.31 -3.36
C THR A 376 -17.81 15.94 -2.75
N ALA A 377 -16.69 16.45 -3.27
CA ALA A 377 -15.37 16.18 -2.69
C ALA A 377 -15.15 16.87 -1.33
N GLY A 378 -15.95 17.88 -1.03
CA GLY A 378 -16.02 18.51 0.28
C GLY A 378 -16.92 17.75 1.26
N SER A 379 -17.11 18.31 2.45
CA SER A 379 -18.08 17.82 3.44
C SER A 379 -18.50 18.94 4.37
N THR A 380 -19.81 19.04 4.63
CA THR A 380 -20.40 19.98 5.59
C THR A 380 -20.17 19.55 7.05
N ALA A 381 -19.81 18.29 7.30
CA ALA A 381 -19.53 17.78 8.63
C ALA A 381 -18.04 17.81 8.99
N ALA A 382 -17.16 18.05 8.02
CA ALA A 382 -15.71 17.99 8.21
C ALA A 382 -15.09 19.33 8.60
N THR A 383 -13.96 19.25 9.30
CA THR A 383 -13.07 20.39 9.55
C THR A 383 -11.89 20.36 8.58
N TRP A 384 -11.68 21.48 7.89
CA TRP A 384 -10.59 21.71 6.94
C TRP A 384 -9.57 22.64 7.59
N ASN A 385 -8.50 22.08 8.13
CA ASN A 385 -7.42 22.83 8.75
C ASN A 385 -6.27 23.02 7.75
N VAL A 386 -6.24 24.18 7.10
CA VAL A 386 -5.22 24.52 6.11
C VAL A 386 -4.04 25.18 6.83
N GLY A 387 -3.00 24.40 7.15
CA GLY A 387 -1.82 24.89 7.84
C GLY A 387 -1.05 25.96 7.05
N ALA A 388 -0.22 26.74 7.74
CA ALA A 388 0.62 27.75 7.10
C ALA A 388 1.41 27.17 5.91
N ASN A 389 1.54 27.94 4.82
CA ASN A 389 2.22 27.53 3.58
C ASN A 389 1.64 26.30 2.85
N ASN A 390 0.47 25.79 3.28
CA ASN A 390 -0.26 24.72 2.60
C ASN A 390 -1.40 25.28 1.77
N VAL A 391 -1.87 24.49 0.79
CA VAL A 391 -2.87 24.94 -0.17
C VAL A 391 -4.04 23.96 -0.24
N LEU A 392 -5.27 24.45 -0.11
CA LEU A 392 -6.48 23.75 -0.51
C LEU A 392 -6.94 24.28 -1.87
N GLN A 393 -7.03 23.41 -2.86
CA GLN A 393 -7.44 23.76 -4.23
C GLN A 393 -8.86 23.30 -4.50
N VAL A 394 -9.64 24.18 -5.11
CA VAL A 394 -10.91 23.84 -5.79
C VAL A 394 -10.71 23.98 -7.29
N ASN A 395 -11.37 23.16 -8.09
CA ASN A 395 -11.07 23.09 -9.53
C ASN A 395 -12.21 23.63 -10.40
N GLY A 396 -12.61 24.89 -10.19
CA GLY A 396 -13.73 25.50 -10.93
C GLY A 396 -15.07 24.91 -10.55
N LEU A 397 -15.23 24.56 -9.28
CA LEU A 397 -16.37 23.82 -8.73
C LEU A 397 -16.98 24.57 -7.54
N GLY A 398 -18.27 24.36 -7.32
CA GLY A 398 -18.92 24.61 -6.04
C GLY A 398 -18.63 23.46 -5.09
N VAL A 399 -18.00 23.74 -3.94
CA VAL A 399 -17.70 22.72 -2.92
C VAL A 399 -18.20 23.12 -1.54
N LEU A 400 -18.47 22.13 -0.71
CA LEU A 400 -18.96 22.30 0.66
C LEU A 400 -17.82 22.10 1.67
N LEU A 401 -17.60 23.09 2.53
CA LEU A 401 -16.65 23.04 3.63
C LEU A 401 -17.44 23.25 4.93
N GLY A 402 -17.43 22.29 5.85
CA GLY A 402 -18.11 22.40 7.14
C GLY A 402 -17.50 23.50 7.98
N ASN A 403 -16.34 23.20 8.56
CA ASN A 403 -15.51 24.17 9.27
C ASN A 403 -14.23 24.46 8.48
N LEU A 404 -13.87 25.73 8.29
CA LEU A 404 -12.61 26.14 7.65
C LEU A 404 -11.73 26.90 8.66
N GLN A 405 -10.50 26.44 8.85
CA GLN A 405 -9.56 27.04 9.79
C GLN A 405 -8.11 26.97 9.30
N GLY A 406 -7.22 27.69 10.00
CA GLY A 406 -5.79 27.72 9.71
C GLY A 406 -5.34 29.01 9.01
N SER A 407 -4.11 29.01 8.50
CA SER A 407 -3.41 30.18 7.97
C SER A 407 -2.77 29.96 6.60
N GLY A 408 -3.10 28.85 5.92
CA GLY A 408 -2.66 28.57 4.55
C GLY A 408 -3.53 29.27 3.49
N THR A 409 -3.55 28.70 2.30
CA THR A 409 -4.23 29.30 1.13
C THR A 409 -5.37 28.42 0.63
N VAL A 410 -6.52 29.02 0.34
CA VAL A 410 -7.58 28.39 -0.45
C VAL A 410 -7.61 29.04 -1.83
N THR A 411 -7.62 28.24 -2.91
CA THR A 411 -7.51 28.78 -4.27
C THR A 411 -8.29 28.01 -5.32
N ASN A 412 -8.70 28.70 -6.40
CA ASN A 412 -9.26 28.06 -7.59
C ASN A 412 -8.15 27.71 -8.61
N SER A 413 -7.94 26.41 -8.84
CA SER A 413 -6.95 25.91 -9.80
C SER A 413 -7.45 25.85 -11.25
N SER A 414 -8.73 26.16 -11.49
CA SER A 414 -9.32 26.11 -12.84
C SER A 414 -8.91 27.32 -13.68
N THR A 415 -8.67 27.06 -14.97
CA THR A 415 -8.40 28.11 -15.97
C THR A 415 -9.65 28.50 -16.76
N THR A 416 -10.72 27.71 -16.67
CA THR A 416 -11.90 27.80 -17.55
C THR A 416 -13.21 28.06 -16.82
N ALA A 417 -13.26 27.83 -15.50
CA ALA A 417 -14.47 27.97 -14.71
C ALA A 417 -14.21 28.65 -13.36
N ALA A 418 -15.13 29.54 -12.97
CA ALA A 418 -15.21 30.09 -11.63
C ALA A 418 -15.53 28.98 -10.60
N ALA A 419 -15.16 29.21 -9.35
CA ALA A 419 -15.44 28.30 -8.24
C ALA A 419 -16.25 28.98 -7.14
N THR A 420 -16.86 28.19 -6.26
CA THR A 420 -17.49 28.69 -5.04
C THR A 420 -17.15 27.77 -3.88
N ILE A 421 -16.64 28.35 -2.79
CA ILE A 421 -16.54 27.63 -1.52
C ILE A 421 -17.74 28.00 -0.66
N THR A 422 -18.48 27.00 -0.22
CA THR A 422 -19.59 27.15 0.71
C THR A 422 -19.13 26.71 2.08
N VAL A 423 -19.05 27.63 3.04
CA VAL A 423 -18.44 27.41 4.35
C VAL A 423 -19.49 27.52 5.44
N GLY A 424 -19.55 26.54 6.35
CA GLY A 424 -20.49 26.55 7.49
C GLY A 424 -20.02 27.43 8.65
N SER A 425 -18.77 27.25 9.08
CA SER A 425 -18.18 27.96 10.23
C SER A 425 -16.66 28.04 10.11
N GLY A 426 -16.01 28.76 11.04
CA GLY A 426 -14.57 28.63 11.25
C GLY A 426 -13.83 29.91 11.60
N ASP A 427 -12.52 29.77 11.77
CA ASP A 427 -11.57 30.85 12.04
C ASP A 427 -10.38 30.72 11.09
N PHE A 428 -10.47 31.42 9.96
CA PHE A 428 -9.50 31.34 8.90
C PHE A 428 -8.70 32.65 8.82
N SER A 429 -7.43 32.56 9.18
CA SER A 429 -6.46 33.66 9.10
C SER A 429 -5.59 33.61 7.84
N GLY A 430 -5.85 32.62 7.00
CA GLY A 430 -5.17 32.44 5.72
C GLY A 430 -5.76 33.29 4.60
N SER A 431 -5.35 33.00 3.37
CA SER A 431 -5.76 33.75 2.18
C SER A 431 -6.67 32.93 1.28
N ILE A 432 -7.78 33.52 0.85
CA ILE A 432 -8.63 33.02 -0.23
C ILE A 432 -8.29 33.83 -1.50
N ILE A 433 -7.87 33.14 -2.56
CA ILE A 433 -7.36 33.78 -3.79
C ILE A 433 -7.92 33.12 -5.05
N ASN A 434 -8.08 33.87 -6.14
CA ASN A 434 -8.57 33.33 -7.42
C ASN A 434 -7.70 32.22 -8.02
N GLY A 435 -6.38 32.21 -7.77
CA GLY A 435 -5.48 31.22 -8.36
C GLY A 435 -5.07 31.60 -9.79
N VAL A 436 -5.34 30.74 -10.78
CA VAL A 436 -4.72 30.86 -12.12
C VAL A 436 -5.35 31.96 -12.97
N SER A 437 -6.66 31.90 -13.24
CA SER A 437 -7.32 32.91 -14.09
C SER A 437 -8.81 33.13 -13.80
N GLN A 438 -9.44 32.30 -12.97
CA GLN A 438 -10.89 32.32 -12.77
C GLN A 438 -11.25 32.67 -11.32
N PRO A 439 -12.34 33.41 -11.10
CA PRO A 439 -12.68 33.87 -9.76
C PRO A 439 -13.06 32.71 -8.82
N ILE A 440 -12.86 32.92 -7.53
CA ILE A 440 -13.46 32.12 -6.47
C ILE A 440 -14.44 32.99 -5.68
N ALA A 441 -15.65 32.48 -5.45
CA ALA A 441 -16.68 33.11 -4.64
C ALA A 441 -16.77 32.43 -3.26
N VAL A 442 -17.25 33.17 -2.26
CA VAL A 442 -17.43 32.68 -0.89
C VAL A 442 -18.90 32.74 -0.52
N THR A 443 -19.45 31.61 -0.09
CA THR A 443 -20.80 31.54 0.48
C THR A 443 -20.71 31.09 1.94
N LYS A 444 -21.12 31.95 2.87
CA LYS A 444 -21.33 31.59 4.27
C LYS A 444 -22.71 30.97 4.44
N THR A 445 -22.78 29.79 5.05
CA THR A 445 -24.00 29.00 5.34
C THR A 445 -24.01 28.55 6.79
N GLY A 446 -25.11 27.96 7.25
CA GLY A 446 -25.21 27.43 8.62
C GLY A 446 -25.32 28.52 9.69
N PRO A 447 -25.72 28.16 10.92
CA PRO A 447 -26.03 29.14 11.96
C PRO A 447 -24.79 29.77 12.61
N ASP A 448 -23.64 29.10 12.51
CA ASP A 448 -22.45 29.44 13.27
C ASP A 448 -21.66 30.62 12.68
N LEU A 449 -20.56 30.99 13.34
CA LEU A 449 -19.68 32.07 12.94
C LEU A 449 -18.58 31.57 11.99
N LEU A 450 -18.34 32.32 10.91
CA LEU A 450 -17.13 32.27 10.10
C LEU A 450 -16.39 33.59 10.25
N ARG A 451 -15.13 33.55 10.69
CA ARG A 451 -14.26 34.71 10.73
C ARG A 451 -13.14 34.58 9.71
N LEU A 452 -12.98 35.61 8.89
CA LEU A 452 -11.90 35.74 7.92
C LEU A 452 -11.00 36.90 8.36
N THR A 453 -9.75 36.62 8.72
CA THR A 453 -8.80 37.67 9.16
C THR A 453 -7.59 37.86 8.26
N GLY A 454 -7.33 36.92 7.35
CA GLY A 454 -6.20 37.01 6.44
C GLY A 454 -6.42 37.94 5.25
N SER A 455 -5.37 38.12 4.45
CA SER A 455 -5.42 38.94 3.24
C SER A 455 -6.05 38.14 2.10
N ASN A 456 -7.34 38.39 1.86
CA ASN A 456 -8.11 37.71 0.82
C ASN A 456 -8.15 38.58 -0.44
N THR A 457 -7.86 37.97 -1.60
CA THR A 457 -7.81 38.67 -2.90
C THR A 457 -8.67 38.00 -3.96
N TYR A 458 -9.62 37.18 -3.53
CA TYR A 458 -10.62 36.63 -4.43
C TYR A 458 -11.52 37.74 -4.99
N THR A 459 -12.00 37.56 -6.22
CA THR A 459 -12.84 38.54 -6.91
C THR A 459 -14.26 38.04 -7.20
N GLY A 460 -14.59 36.80 -6.79
CA GLY A 460 -15.96 36.31 -6.83
C GLY A 460 -16.82 36.94 -5.72
N THR A 461 -18.12 36.92 -5.89
CA THR A 461 -19.08 37.50 -4.93
C THR A 461 -19.00 36.85 -3.55
N THR A 462 -19.28 37.63 -2.51
CA THR A 462 -19.49 37.12 -1.14
C THR A 462 -20.99 37.03 -0.85
N THR A 463 -21.48 35.86 -0.46
CA THR A 463 -22.88 35.67 -0.05
C THR A 463 -22.94 35.17 1.39
N VAL A 464 -23.72 35.84 2.25
CA VAL A 464 -24.01 35.41 3.61
C VAL A 464 -25.46 34.92 3.65
N SER A 465 -25.63 33.61 3.51
CA SER A 465 -26.95 32.97 3.44
C SER A 465 -27.48 32.53 4.81
N GLY A 466 -26.63 32.49 5.84
CA GLY A 466 -27.01 32.15 7.21
C GLY A 466 -25.87 32.34 8.21
N GLY A 467 -26.23 32.55 9.48
CA GLY A 467 -25.29 32.78 10.57
C GLY A 467 -24.53 34.10 10.43
N THR A 468 -23.30 34.14 10.94
CA THR A 468 -22.48 35.36 10.97
C THR A 468 -21.19 35.20 10.17
N LEU A 469 -20.93 36.13 9.25
CA LEU A 469 -19.62 36.34 8.65
C LEU A 469 -18.95 37.55 9.31
N VAL A 470 -17.77 37.35 9.90
CA VAL A 470 -16.92 38.41 10.44
C VAL A 470 -15.75 38.67 9.50
N ALA A 471 -15.74 39.83 8.84
CA ALA A 471 -14.68 40.26 7.91
C ALA A 471 -14.80 41.76 7.60
N THR A 472 -13.67 42.42 7.30
CA THR A 472 -13.67 43.78 6.72
C THR A 472 -13.85 43.75 5.20
N PRO A 473 -14.19 44.88 4.55
CA PRO A 473 -14.24 44.95 3.09
C PRO A 473 -12.95 44.51 2.38
N ASP A 474 -11.79 44.84 2.96
CA ASP A 474 -10.48 44.39 2.45
C ASP A 474 -10.34 42.86 2.54
N GLN A 475 -10.91 42.25 3.57
CA GLN A 475 -10.92 40.80 3.79
C GLN A 475 -11.99 40.08 2.96
N THR A 476 -12.87 40.80 2.26
CA THR A 476 -13.81 40.22 1.26
C THR A 476 -13.37 40.51 -0.18
N GLY A 477 -12.09 40.80 -0.40
CA GLY A 477 -11.51 41.05 -1.72
C GLY A 477 -12.08 42.31 -2.39
N LEU A 478 -12.67 43.22 -1.62
CA LEU A 478 -13.38 44.42 -2.12
C LEU A 478 -14.53 44.11 -3.10
N THR A 479 -15.11 42.91 -2.98
CA THR A 479 -16.25 42.47 -3.80
C THR A 479 -17.59 42.83 -3.17
N ALA A 480 -18.67 42.73 -3.94
CA ALA A 480 -20.02 42.88 -3.41
C ALA A 480 -20.35 41.78 -2.38
N VAL A 481 -20.91 42.19 -1.24
CA VAL A 481 -21.41 41.31 -0.18
C VAL A 481 -22.94 41.32 -0.22
N THR A 482 -23.56 40.15 -0.40
CA THR A 482 -25.01 39.96 -0.30
C THR A 482 -25.34 39.27 1.01
N VAL A 483 -26.24 39.82 1.80
CA VAL A 483 -26.64 39.28 3.11
C VAL A 483 -28.13 38.93 3.05
N ALA A 484 -28.46 37.66 3.32
CA ALA A 484 -29.84 37.18 3.37
C ALA A 484 -30.54 37.64 4.66
N ASP A 485 -31.87 37.58 4.67
CA ASP A 485 -32.65 37.83 5.89
C ASP A 485 -32.23 36.88 7.02
N GLY A 486 -32.08 37.41 8.23
CA GLY A 486 -31.60 36.67 9.40
C GLY A 486 -30.09 36.33 9.41
N ALA A 487 -29.32 36.69 8.38
CA ALA A 487 -27.87 36.57 8.38
C ALA A 487 -27.19 37.86 8.85
N THR A 488 -25.94 37.76 9.34
CA THR A 488 -25.16 38.89 9.83
C THR A 488 -23.81 38.99 9.11
N TYR A 489 -23.43 40.20 8.71
CA TYR A 489 -22.10 40.57 8.24
C TYR A 489 -21.59 41.73 9.11
N GLY A 490 -20.39 41.60 9.70
CA GLY A 490 -19.87 42.60 10.63
C GLY A 490 -18.37 42.55 10.86
#